data_AF-A0A921I4M0-F1
#
_entry.id   AF-A0A921I4M0-F1
#
_cell.length_a   1.000
_cell.length_b   1.000
_cell.length_c   1.000
_cell.angle_alpha   90.00
_cell.angle_beta   90.00
_cell.angle_gamma   90.00
#
_symmetry.space_group_name_H-M   'P 1'
#
loop_
_entity.id
_entity.type
_entity.pdbx_description
1 polymer ?
#
loop_
_entity_poly.entity_id
_entity_poly.type
_entity_poly.pdbx_seq_one_letter_code
_entity_poly.pdbx_strand_id
1 'polypeptide(L)'
;PDHAHFQACSKEESMQGSYYDHIDLIDNDKVRISYEDFPYSFIRIQAKNKKTMSKTFHLIYDILAANNNGKEPMMNILAWYGLEITKEHFGKNYDDQFESVAEHPYNCIIFLRSKHRPDCYYAKGDEQILISPAIAEMNGIFPIVREEDMEKLTPEKVYDIYREVSISKEKLQKILERIKAVL
;
A
#
# COMPACT_ATOMS: atom_id res chain seq x y z
N PRO A 1 -3.13 -9.89 15.60
CA PRO A 1 -2.27 -10.68 14.71
C PRO A 1 -1.15 -11.33 15.50
N ASP A 2 -0.99 -12.64 15.33
CA ASP A 2 -0.06 -13.42 16.15
C ASP A 2 1.38 -13.35 15.60
N HIS A 3 1.61 -12.64 14.50
CA HIS A 3 2.94 -12.42 13.89
C HIS A 3 2.95 -11.18 12.98
N ALA A 4 4.07 -10.46 12.97
CA ALA A 4 4.39 -9.40 12.02
C ALA A 4 5.52 -9.88 11.10
N HIS A 5 5.32 -9.80 9.78
CA HIS A 5 6.35 -10.13 8.80
C HIS A 5 7.00 -8.83 8.33
N PHE A 6 8.33 -8.77 8.43
CA PHE A 6 9.11 -7.61 8.04
C PHE A 6 10.03 -7.98 6.87
N GLN A 7 10.03 -7.13 5.86
CA GLN A 7 10.91 -7.22 4.70
C GLN A 7 11.59 -5.87 4.51
N ALA A 8 12.87 -5.90 4.14
CA ALA A 8 13.63 -4.72 3.75
C ALA A 8 14.35 -5.04 2.44
N CYS A 9 14.37 -4.08 1.54
CA CYS A 9 15.08 -4.15 0.28
C CYS A 9 16.05 -2.98 0.14
N SER A 10 16.95 -3.04 -0.85
CA SER A 10 17.78 -1.90 -1.20
C SER A 10 16.91 -0.77 -1.77
N LYS A 11 17.42 0.46 -1.70
CA LYS A 11 16.74 1.65 -2.26
C LYS A 11 16.72 1.66 -3.79
N GLU A 12 17.48 0.75 -4.40
CA GLU A 12 17.60 0.59 -5.86
C GLU A 12 16.50 -0.29 -6.43
N GLU A 13 15.80 -1.06 -5.58
CA GLU A 13 14.66 -1.85 -6.01
C GLU A 13 13.52 -0.95 -6.49
N SER A 14 13.17 -1.12 -7.76
CA SER A 14 12.06 -0.39 -8.37
C SER A 14 10.75 -1.06 -7.98
N MET A 15 9.95 -0.38 -7.18
CA MET A 15 8.57 -0.80 -6.91
C MET A 15 7.69 -0.44 -8.10
N GLN A 16 7.02 -1.44 -8.67
CA GLN A 16 6.19 -1.32 -9.88
C GLN A 16 4.69 -1.18 -9.56
N GLY A 17 4.35 -0.95 -8.28
CA GLY A 17 2.96 -0.78 -7.86
C GLY A 17 2.33 0.51 -8.39
N SER A 18 1.01 0.51 -8.52
CA SER A 18 0.21 1.60 -9.13
C SER A 18 -0.03 2.77 -8.17
N TYR A 19 1.00 3.22 -7.43
CA TYR A 19 0.86 4.34 -6.47
C TYR A 19 1.05 5.71 -7.11
N TYR A 20 1.45 5.73 -8.38
CA TYR A 20 1.60 6.97 -9.14
C TYR A 20 0.24 7.61 -9.39
N ASP A 21 -0.77 6.79 -9.68
CA ASP A 21 -2.18 7.22 -9.74
C ASP A 21 -2.76 7.23 -8.32
N HIS A 22 -3.23 8.40 -7.90
CA HIS A 22 -3.86 8.60 -6.61
C HIS A 22 -4.77 9.81 -6.63
N ILE A 23 -5.67 9.85 -5.66
CA ILE A 23 -6.59 10.96 -5.41
C ILE A 23 -6.18 11.63 -4.11
N ASP A 24 -5.97 12.94 -4.15
CA ASP A 24 -5.64 13.72 -2.97
C ASP A 24 -6.83 13.81 -2.00
N LEU A 25 -6.52 13.60 -0.72
CA LEU A 25 -7.48 13.68 0.38
C LEU A 25 -7.25 14.94 1.22
N ILE A 26 -6.00 15.16 1.62
CA ILE A 26 -5.53 16.26 2.47
C ILE A 26 -4.18 16.71 1.95
N ASP A 27 -4.00 18.01 1.74
CA ASP A 27 -2.71 18.61 1.41
C ASP A 27 -2.52 19.88 2.25
N ASN A 28 -1.59 19.82 3.20
CA ASN A 28 -1.23 20.96 4.05
C ASN A 28 0.29 20.99 4.30
N ASP A 29 0.74 22.03 5.02
CA ASP A 29 2.16 22.31 5.28
C ASP A 29 2.94 21.20 6.02
N LYS A 30 2.24 20.25 6.63
CA LYS A 30 2.82 19.21 7.48
C LYS A 30 2.65 17.82 6.89
N VAL A 31 1.52 17.56 6.25
CA VAL A 31 1.10 16.24 5.81
C VAL A 31 0.30 16.30 4.51
N ARG A 32 0.63 15.36 3.61
CA ARG A 32 -0.20 14.98 2.47
C ARG A 32 -0.78 13.61 2.69
N ILE A 33 -2.06 13.45 2.41
CA ILE A 33 -2.75 12.17 2.41
C ILE A 33 -3.43 12.01 1.07
N SER A 34 -3.15 10.90 0.41
CA SER A 34 -3.82 10.49 -0.82
C SER A 34 -4.26 9.04 -0.72
N TYR A 35 -5.13 8.61 -1.62
CA TYR A 35 -5.66 7.26 -1.64
C TYR A 35 -5.91 6.80 -3.07
N GLU A 36 -6.10 5.50 -3.24
CA GLU A 36 -6.55 4.88 -4.49
C GLU A 36 -7.44 3.68 -4.14
N ASP A 37 -8.36 3.34 -5.04
CA ASP A 37 -9.24 2.18 -4.94
C ASP A 37 -9.14 1.21 -6.12
N PHE A 38 -8.29 1.50 -7.10
CA PHE A 38 -8.07 0.70 -8.29
C PHE A 38 -6.57 0.47 -8.60
N PRO A 39 -6.11 -0.79 -8.78
CA PRO A 39 -6.87 -2.03 -8.66
C PRO A 39 -7.10 -2.46 -7.19
N TYR A 40 -6.30 -1.95 -6.24
CA TYR A 40 -6.39 -2.24 -4.81
C TYR A 40 -6.57 -0.97 -3.99
N SER A 41 -6.99 -1.12 -2.73
CA SER A 41 -7.21 0.02 -1.84
C SER A 41 -5.97 0.35 -1.00
N PHE A 42 -5.48 1.58 -1.10
CA PHE A 42 -4.43 2.08 -0.20
C PHE A 42 -4.70 3.50 0.29
N ILE A 43 -4.05 3.85 1.40
CA ILE A 43 -3.87 5.23 1.87
C ILE A 43 -2.38 5.53 1.92
N ARG A 44 -1.95 6.61 1.29
CA ARG A 44 -0.60 7.13 1.35
C ARG A 44 -0.54 8.33 2.28
N ILE A 45 0.48 8.37 3.11
CA ILE A 45 0.84 9.48 3.98
C ILE A 45 2.22 9.96 3.52
N GLN A 46 2.36 11.27 3.32
CA GLN A 46 3.64 11.94 3.19
C GLN A 46 3.74 13.00 4.27
N ALA A 47 4.87 13.10 4.97
CA ALA A 47 5.00 14.03 6.08
C ALA A 47 6.38 14.70 6.09
N LYS A 48 6.39 15.93 6.59
CA LYS A 48 7.61 16.74 6.72
C LYS A 48 8.61 16.16 7.74
N ASN A 49 8.12 15.46 8.76
CA ASN A 49 8.96 14.90 9.82
C ASN A 49 8.37 13.63 10.44
N LYS A 50 9.24 12.84 11.10
CA LYS A 50 8.88 11.59 11.79
C LYS A 50 7.75 11.75 12.81
N LYS A 51 7.69 12.88 13.55
CA LYS A 51 6.67 13.13 14.58
C LYS A 51 5.30 13.31 13.94
N THR A 52 5.19 14.07 12.86
CA THR A 52 3.95 14.20 12.08
C THR A 52 3.55 12.85 11.49
N MET A 53 4.47 12.15 10.80
CA MET A 53 4.19 10.83 10.22
C MET A 53 3.61 9.87 11.26
N SER A 54 4.29 9.73 12.41
CA SER A 54 3.87 8.83 13.46
C SER A 54 2.48 9.19 14.01
N LYS A 55 2.21 10.48 14.26
CA LYS A 55 0.89 10.92 14.72
C LYS A 55 -0.22 10.63 13.72
N THR A 56 0.01 10.96 12.44
CA THR A 56 -0.97 10.72 11.38
C THR A 56 -1.24 9.23 11.20
N PHE A 57 -0.19 8.40 11.20
CA PHE A 57 -0.33 6.95 11.12
C PHE A 57 -1.17 6.39 12.27
N HIS A 58 -0.89 6.77 13.53
CA HIS A 58 -1.66 6.28 14.67
C HIS A 58 -3.13 6.70 14.60
N LEU A 59 -3.42 7.93 14.16
CA LEU A 59 -4.79 8.38 13.96
C LEU A 59 -5.53 7.52 12.92
N ILE A 60 -4.89 7.23 11.78
CA ILE A 60 -5.47 6.36 10.74
C ILE A 60 -5.63 4.94 11.28
N TYR A 61 -4.63 4.42 11.98
CA TYR A 61 -4.67 3.11 12.62
C TYR A 61 -5.86 3.00 13.58
N ASP A 62 -6.09 3.99 14.44
CA ASP A 62 -7.21 4.00 15.40
C ASP A 62 -8.57 4.01 14.67
N ILE A 63 -8.68 4.75 13.56
CA ILE A 63 -9.88 4.73 12.70
C ILE A 63 -10.12 3.33 12.14
N LEU A 64 -9.08 2.69 11.61
CA LEU A 64 -9.13 1.34 11.04
C LEU A 64 -9.46 0.28 12.10
N ALA A 65 -8.83 0.36 13.28
CA ALA A 65 -9.07 -0.55 14.40
C ALA A 65 -10.50 -0.41 14.93
N ALA A 66 -11.03 0.81 15.06
CA ALA A 66 -12.42 1.04 15.44
C ALA A 66 -13.41 0.40 14.45
N ASN A 67 -13.11 0.43 13.16
CA ASN A 67 -13.91 -0.25 12.12
C ASN A 67 -13.82 -1.79 12.19
N ASN A 68 -12.83 -2.32 12.89
CA ASN A 68 -12.58 -3.75 13.06
C ASN A 68 -12.89 -4.23 14.49
N ASN A 69 -13.91 -3.64 15.13
CA ASN A 69 -14.34 -3.96 16.50
C ASN A 69 -13.20 -3.81 17.54
N GLY A 70 -12.33 -2.83 17.35
CA GLY A 70 -11.17 -2.58 18.21
C GLY A 70 -10.02 -3.58 18.04
N LYS A 71 -10.13 -4.53 17.11
CA LYS A 71 -9.04 -5.46 16.77
C LYS A 71 -8.12 -4.79 15.77
N GLU A 72 -6.85 -5.21 15.80
CA GLU A 72 -5.86 -4.75 14.84
C GLU A 72 -6.35 -4.96 13.39
N PRO A 73 -6.34 -3.91 12.55
CA PRO A 73 -6.78 -4.01 11.16
C PRO A 73 -5.83 -4.86 10.32
N MET A 74 -6.37 -5.55 9.32
CA MET A 74 -5.56 -6.26 8.35
C MET A 74 -5.00 -5.28 7.32
N MET A 75 -3.68 -5.17 7.27
CA MET A 75 -2.99 -4.23 6.40
C MET A 75 -1.60 -4.71 6.00
N ASN A 76 -1.09 -4.20 4.89
CA ASN A 76 0.33 -4.21 4.59
C ASN A 76 0.85 -2.77 4.61
N ILE A 77 2.08 -2.57 5.07
CA ILE A 77 2.67 -1.24 5.23
C ILE A 77 3.98 -1.20 4.45
N LEU A 78 4.14 -0.18 3.63
CA LEU A 78 5.39 0.19 2.96
C LEU A 78 5.80 1.56 3.47
N ALA A 79 7.04 1.72 3.93
CA ALA A 79 7.54 3.00 4.41
C ALA A 79 8.98 3.25 3.96
N TRP A 80 9.27 4.50 3.60
CA TRP A 80 10.61 4.90 3.18
C TRP A 80 10.87 6.38 3.47
N TYR A 81 12.15 6.77 3.42
CA TYR A 81 12.60 8.16 3.53
C TYR A 81 13.11 8.64 2.17
N GLY A 82 12.38 9.57 1.55
CA GLY A 82 12.56 9.95 0.15
C GLY A 82 13.80 10.78 -0.14
N LEU A 83 14.35 11.52 0.84
CA LEU A 83 15.56 12.32 0.65
C LEU A 83 16.84 11.50 0.46
N GLU A 84 16.74 10.18 0.51
CA GLU A 84 17.85 9.27 0.24
C GLU A 84 17.89 8.82 -1.23
N ILE A 85 16.96 9.30 -2.07
CA ILE A 85 16.93 9.01 -3.50
C ILE A 85 17.89 9.96 -4.23
N THR A 86 18.74 9.41 -5.10
CA THR A 86 19.80 10.16 -5.78
C THR A 86 19.36 10.73 -7.12
N LYS A 87 20.10 11.72 -7.62
CA LYS A 87 19.94 12.27 -8.97
C LYS A 87 20.09 11.21 -10.07
N GLU A 88 20.89 10.19 -9.84
CA GLU A 88 21.02 9.05 -10.75
C GLU A 88 19.71 8.27 -10.89
N HIS A 89 18.91 8.16 -9.82
CA HIS A 89 17.66 7.42 -9.82
C HIS A 89 16.53 8.16 -10.58
N PHE A 90 16.36 9.46 -10.35
CA PHE A 90 15.30 10.24 -11.03
C PHE A 90 15.71 10.81 -12.39
N GLY A 91 17.01 10.79 -12.71
CA GLY A 91 17.55 11.28 -13.99
C GLY A 91 17.09 12.70 -14.31
N LYS A 92 16.39 12.86 -15.44
CA LYS A 92 15.89 14.17 -15.90
C LYS A 92 14.71 14.71 -15.10
N ASN A 93 13.99 13.85 -14.38
CA ASN A 93 12.83 14.22 -13.56
C ASN A 93 13.24 14.56 -12.12
N TYR A 94 14.55 14.58 -11.83
CA TYR A 94 15.04 14.77 -10.47
C TYR A 94 14.54 16.08 -9.87
N ASP A 95 14.64 17.20 -10.58
CA ASP A 95 14.31 18.50 -10.00
C ASP A 95 12.81 18.57 -9.61
N ASP A 96 11.90 18.13 -10.50
CA ASP A 96 10.45 18.09 -10.22
C ASP A 96 10.07 17.13 -9.08
N GLN A 97 10.67 15.93 -9.06
CA GLN A 97 10.40 14.92 -8.03
C GLN A 97 11.04 15.31 -6.69
N PHE A 98 12.21 15.94 -6.73
CA PHE A 98 12.96 16.35 -5.55
C PHE A 98 12.24 17.46 -4.79
N GLU A 99 11.59 18.42 -5.44
CA GLU A 99 10.82 19.45 -4.74
C GLU A 99 9.70 18.83 -3.88
N SER A 100 8.90 17.92 -4.47
CA SER A 100 7.83 17.22 -3.75
C SER A 100 8.36 16.33 -2.62
N VAL A 101 9.45 15.60 -2.88
CA VAL A 101 10.12 14.73 -1.89
C VAL A 101 10.77 15.54 -0.77
N ALA A 102 11.39 16.67 -1.08
CA ALA A 102 12.08 17.52 -0.09
C ALA A 102 11.09 18.18 0.87
N GLU A 103 9.88 18.50 0.40
CA GLU A 103 8.83 19.05 1.25
C GLU A 103 8.27 18.00 2.24
N HIS A 104 8.05 16.77 1.77
CA HIS A 104 7.46 15.67 2.54
C HIS A 104 8.26 14.37 2.42
N PRO A 105 9.44 14.28 3.08
CA PRO A 105 10.38 13.20 2.83
C PRO A 105 10.01 11.89 3.52
N TYR A 106 9.17 11.90 4.55
CA TYR A 106 8.70 10.66 5.18
C TYR A 106 7.49 10.13 4.42
N ASN A 107 7.56 8.90 3.94
CA ASN A 107 6.50 8.28 3.15
C ASN A 107 6.02 6.98 3.81
N CYS A 108 4.71 6.75 3.77
CA CYS A 108 4.07 5.53 4.23
C CYS A 108 2.87 5.21 3.35
N ILE A 109 2.76 3.99 2.83
CA ILE A 109 1.58 3.45 2.14
C ILE A 109 1.00 2.35 3.01
N ILE A 110 -0.29 2.43 3.28
CA ILE A 110 -1.08 1.45 4.02
C ILE A 110 -2.03 0.79 3.02
N PHE A 111 -1.74 -0.44 2.65
CA PHE A 111 -2.66 -1.28 1.87
C PHE A 111 -3.75 -1.81 2.79
N LEU A 112 -5.00 -1.52 2.45
CA LEU A 112 -6.15 -1.86 3.26
C LEU A 112 -6.74 -3.19 2.81
N ARG A 113 -6.68 -4.19 3.68
CA ARG A 113 -7.02 -5.57 3.32
C ARG A 113 -8.29 -6.07 3.97
N SER A 114 -9.01 -6.92 3.23
CA SER A 114 -10.22 -7.61 3.67
C SER A 114 -9.99 -9.10 3.89
N LYS A 115 -9.01 -9.71 3.22
CA LYS A 115 -8.64 -11.13 3.34
C LYS A 115 -7.14 -11.33 3.45
N HIS A 116 -6.72 -12.36 4.20
CA HIS A 116 -5.31 -12.72 4.38
C HIS A 116 -4.71 -13.41 3.14
N ARG A 117 -5.49 -14.21 2.42
CA ARG A 117 -5.11 -14.85 1.15
C ARG A 117 -6.32 -14.89 0.21
N PRO A 118 -6.11 -14.81 -1.11
CA PRO A 118 -7.18 -14.97 -2.08
C PRO A 118 -7.69 -16.42 -2.10
N ASP A 119 -8.88 -16.63 -2.66
CA ASP A 119 -9.55 -17.92 -2.68
C ASP A 119 -8.75 -18.95 -3.51
N CYS A 120 -8.04 -18.51 -4.55
CA CYS A 120 -7.16 -19.36 -5.35
C CYS A 120 -6.00 -20.00 -4.55
N TYR A 121 -5.61 -19.42 -3.42
CA TYR A 121 -4.60 -20.03 -2.54
C TYR A 121 -5.09 -21.33 -1.90
N TYR A 122 -6.38 -21.37 -1.54
CA TYR A 122 -7.01 -22.51 -0.86
C TYR A 122 -7.72 -23.46 -1.82
N ALA A 123 -7.80 -23.12 -3.11
CA ALA A 123 -8.33 -24.01 -4.14
C ALA A 123 -7.51 -25.30 -4.22
N LYS A 124 -8.09 -26.33 -4.85
CA LYS A 124 -7.48 -27.66 -4.99
C LYS A 124 -7.33 -28.01 -6.46
N GLY A 125 -6.29 -28.77 -6.78
CA GLY A 125 -6.02 -29.20 -8.14
C GLY A 125 -5.58 -28.02 -9.00
N ASP A 126 -6.07 -27.99 -10.25
CA ASP A 126 -5.57 -27.06 -11.26
C ASP A 126 -5.93 -25.58 -10.98
N GLU A 127 -7.00 -25.32 -10.22
CA GLU A 127 -7.41 -23.96 -9.84
C GLU A 127 -6.52 -23.32 -8.76
N GLN A 128 -5.64 -24.10 -8.12
CA GLN A 128 -4.80 -23.59 -7.04
C GLN A 128 -3.65 -22.74 -7.57
N ILE A 129 -3.49 -21.53 -7.02
CA ILE A 129 -2.33 -20.66 -7.22
C ILE A 129 -1.75 -20.33 -5.84
N LEU A 130 -0.49 -20.70 -5.57
CA LEU A 130 0.14 -20.48 -4.26
C LEU A 130 0.63 -19.04 -4.11
N ILE A 131 -0.31 -18.10 -4.08
CA ILE A 131 -0.05 -16.68 -3.90
C ILE A 131 -0.73 -16.13 -2.66
N SER A 132 0.02 -15.33 -1.89
CA SER A 132 -0.44 -14.72 -0.66
C SER A 132 0.01 -13.27 -0.65
N PRO A 133 -0.76 -12.34 -1.26
CA PRO A 133 -0.31 -10.97 -1.44
C PRO A 133 0.16 -10.35 -0.13
N ALA A 134 1.43 -9.94 -0.08
CA ALA A 134 2.06 -9.19 0.98
C ALA A 134 2.69 -7.94 0.35
N ILE A 135 3.75 -7.38 0.94
CA ILE A 135 4.26 -6.11 0.42
C ILE A 135 4.83 -6.25 -1.01
N ALA A 136 5.48 -7.35 -1.35
CA ALA A 136 6.03 -7.56 -2.69
C ALA A 136 4.92 -7.59 -3.77
N GLU A 137 3.89 -8.41 -3.56
CA GLU A 137 2.79 -8.57 -4.51
C GLU A 137 1.96 -7.30 -4.62
N MET A 138 1.68 -6.62 -3.49
CA MET A 138 1.00 -5.32 -3.55
C MET A 138 1.84 -4.26 -4.32
N ASN A 139 3.16 -4.45 -4.39
CA ASN A 139 4.12 -3.67 -5.17
C ASN A 139 4.34 -4.13 -6.62
N GLY A 140 3.50 -5.01 -7.14
CA GLY A 140 3.61 -5.47 -8.53
C GLY A 140 4.69 -6.52 -8.75
N ILE A 141 5.32 -7.02 -7.68
CA ILE A 141 6.33 -8.09 -7.74
C ILE A 141 5.65 -9.38 -7.31
N PHE A 142 5.54 -10.35 -8.21
CA PHE A 142 4.86 -11.63 -7.98
C PHE A 142 5.89 -12.75 -7.95
N PRO A 143 6.40 -13.16 -6.77
CA PRO A 143 7.31 -14.29 -6.67
C PRO A 143 6.52 -15.59 -6.91
N ILE A 144 6.88 -16.31 -7.95
CA ILE A 144 6.24 -17.57 -8.33
C ILE A 144 7.21 -18.72 -8.01
N VAL A 145 6.74 -19.70 -7.24
CA VAL A 145 7.56 -20.86 -6.83
C VAL A 145 7.26 -22.10 -7.67
N ARG A 146 6.05 -22.21 -8.23
CA ARG A 146 5.62 -23.33 -9.07
C ARG A 146 5.47 -22.85 -10.51
N GLU A 147 6.11 -23.54 -11.45
CA GLU A 147 6.04 -23.23 -12.87
C GLU A 147 4.58 -23.20 -13.38
N GLU A 148 3.75 -24.14 -12.92
CA GLU A 148 2.32 -24.22 -13.25
C GLU A 148 1.51 -22.97 -12.84
N ASP A 149 1.96 -22.18 -11.88
CA ASP A 149 1.29 -20.95 -11.44
C ASP A 149 1.60 -19.77 -12.37
N MET A 150 2.68 -19.85 -13.15
CA MET A 150 3.13 -18.77 -14.03
C MET A 150 2.13 -18.51 -15.16
N GLU A 151 1.60 -19.57 -15.77
CA GLU A 151 0.60 -19.45 -16.83
C GLU A 151 -0.78 -19.04 -16.28
N LYS A 152 -1.06 -19.33 -15.01
CA LYS A 152 -2.35 -19.04 -14.35
C LYS A 152 -2.47 -17.60 -13.88
N LEU A 153 -1.35 -16.93 -13.58
CA LEU A 153 -1.30 -15.53 -13.16
C LEU A 153 -1.41 -14.57 -14.35
N THR A 154 -2.54 -14.63 -15.05
CA THR A 154 -2.88 -13.65 -16.10
C THR A 154 -3.16 -12.28 -15.49
N PRO A 155 -3.12 -11.18 -16.29
CA PRO A 155 -3.48 -9.85 -15.80
C PRO A 155 -4.88 -9.79 -15.15
N GLU A 156 -5.86 -10.51 -15.71
CA GLU A 156 -7.21 -10.62 -15.17
C GLU A 156 -7.19 -11.34 -13.82
N LYS A 157 -6.42 -12.43 -13.70
CA LYS A 157 -6.27 -13.14 -12.43
C LYS A 157 -5.62 -12.28 -11.35
N VAL A 158 -4.58 -11.52 -11.71
CA VAL A 158 -3.92 -10.59 -10.79
C VAL A 158 -4.88 -9.50 -10.34
N TYR A 159 -5.65 -8.94 -11.27
CA TYR A 159 -6.70 -7.98 -10.96
C TYR A 159 -7.72 -8.56 -9.97
N ASP A 160 -8.24 -9.76 -10.23
CA ASP A 160 -9.19 -10.44 -9.36
C ASP A 160 -8.60 -10.67 -7.96
N ILE A 161 -7.35 -11.15 -7.87
CA ILE A 161 -6.64 -11.33 -6.60
C ILE A 161 -6.59 -10.01 -5.82
N TYR A 162 -6.21 -8.90 -6.46
CA TYR A 162 -6.15 -7.59 -5.82
C TYR A 162 -7.52 -7.12 -5.33
N ARG A 163 -8.58 -7.28 -6.13
CA ARG A 163 -9.95 -6.96 -5.73
C ARG A 163 -10.40 -7.78 -4.54
N GLU A 164 -10.04 -9.06 -4.53
CA GLU A 164 -10.46 -10.01 -3.52
C GLU A 164 -9.80 -9.75 -2.15
N VAL A 165 -8.51 -9.40 -2.14
CA VAL A 165 -7.77 -9.16 -0.89
C VAL A 165 -7.92 -7.74 -0.36
N SER A 166 -8.34 -6.78 -1.18
CA SER A 166 -8.55 -5.38 -0.79
C SER A 166 -9.89 -5.15 -0.12
N ILE A 167 -10.02 -4.07 0.65
CA ILE A 167 -11.35 -3.62 1.10
C ILE A 167 -12.18 -3.12 -0.09
N SER A 168 -13.50 -3.08 0.08
CA SER A 168 -14.39 -2.53 -0.95
C SER A 168 -14.30 -1.00 -0.99
N LYS A 169 -14.70 -0.42 -2.13
CA LYS A 169 -14.79 1.02 -2.34
C LYS A 169 -15.63 1.71 -1.27
N GLU A 170 -16.77 1.12 -0.91
CA GLU A 170 -17.70 1.67 0.09
C GLU A 170 -17.06 1.70 1.48
N LYS A 171 -16.28 0.67 1.85
CA LYS A 171 -15.53 0.65 3.10
C LYS A 171 -14.44 1.70 3.11
N LEU A 172 -13.71 1.85 2.00
CA LEU A 172 -12.70 2.87 1.86
C LEU A 172 -13.30 4.27 2.02
N GLN A 173 -14.39 4.59 1.31
CA GLN A 173 -15.02 5.91 1.40
C GLN A 173 -15.41 6.28 2.84
N LYS A 174 -15.98 5.34 3.61
CA LYS A 174 -16.28 5.56 5.04
C LYS A 174 -15.04 5.85 5.89
N ILE A 175 -13.90 5.21 5.57
CA ILE A 175 -12.63 5.49 6.25
C ILE A 175 -12.14 6.90 5.91
N LEU A 176 -12.19 7.26 4.62
CA LEU A 176 -11.74 8.57 4.14
C LEU A 176 -12.57 9.72 4.74
N GLU A 177 -13.90 9.57 4.83
CA GLU A 177 -14.77 10.55 5.49
C GLU A 177 -14.37 10.78 6.95
N ARG A 178 -14.06 9.70 7.68
CA ARG A 178 -13.60 9.79 9.08
C ARG A 178 -12.25 10.47 9.19
N ILE A 179 -11.31 10.20 8.26
CA ILE A 179 -10.00 10.86 8.23
C ILE A 179 -10.16 12.36 7.99
N LYS A 180 -10.97 12.78 7.00
CA LYS A 180 -11.26 14.19 6.71
C LYS A 180 -11.92 14.93 7.87
N ALA A 181 -12.68 14.22 8.71
CA ALA A 181 -13.37 14.84 9.83
C ALA A 181 -12.44 15.19 11.02
N VAL A 182 -11.23 14.62 11.07
CA VAL A 182 -10.33 14.73 12.23
C VAL A 182 -8.95 15.32 11.90
N LEU A 183 -8.61 15.50 10.63
CA LEU A 183 -7.38 16.10 10.12
C LEU A 183 -7.69 17.32 9.25
#